data_AF-A0A3P3W4W7-F1
#
_entry.id   AF-A0A3P3W4W7-F1
#
_cell.length_a   1.000
_cell.length_b   1.000
_cell.length_c   1.000
_cell.angle_alpha   90.00
_cell.angle_beta   90.00
_cell.angle_gamma   90.00
#
_symmetry.space_group_name_H-M   'P 1'
#
loop_
_entity.id
_entity.type
_entity.pdbx_description
1 polymer ?
#
loop_
_entity_poly.entity_id
_entity_poly.type
_entity_poly.pdbx_seq_one_letter_code
_entity_poly.pdbx_strand_id
1 'polypeptide(L)'
;MFDLIFLLNSNLPFENNEITKEKVIAGVLIVFIYLIPSFIARDKIQFKYIVLFNVPFGFTGIGWLISLVWSINAKSKTIDFLRNDNDLDE
;
A
#
# COMPACT_ATOMS: atom_id res chain seq x y z
N MET A 1 -27.26 -33.41 14.67
CA MET A 1 -26.91 -33.55 13.24
C MET A 1 -27.53 -32.44 12.38
N PHE A 2 -28.70 -31.89 12.73
CA PHE A 2 -29.31 -30.75 12.00
C PHE A 2 -28.61 -29.39 12.21
N ASP A 3 -27.99 -29.14 13.37
CA ASP A 3 -27.39 -27.83 13.68
C ASP A 3 -26.13 -27.49 12.87
N LEU A 4 -25.37 -28.50 12.41
CA LEU A 4 -24.12 -28.28 11.67
C LEU A 4 -24.38 -27.77 10.24
N ILE A 5 -25.47 -28.22 9.60
CA ILE A 5 -25.87 -27.77 8.26
C ILE A 5 -26.45 -26.34 8.31
N PHE A 6 -27.13 -25.99 9.40
CA PHE A 6 -27.67 -24.64 9.61
C PHE A 6 -26.55 -23.60 9.81
N LEU A 7 -25.50 -23.93 10.56
CA LEU A 7 -24.33 -23.06 10.73
C LEU A 7 -23.43 -22.96 9.49
N LEU A 8 -23.42 -23.98 8.62
CA LEU A 8 -22.70 -23.91 7.34
C LEU A 8 -23.44 -23.07 6.28
N ASN A 9 -24.76 -22.89 6.45
CA ASN A 9 -25.64 -22.22 5.50
C ASN A 9 -26.10 -20.83 5.99
N SER A 10 -25.54 -20.35 7.09
CA SER A 10 -25.82 -19.02 7.61
C SER A 10 -25.05 -17.97 6.83
N ASN A 11 -25.64 -17.46 5.75
CA ASN A 11 -25.36 -16.08 5.34
C ASN A 11 -25.67 -15.19 6.54
N LEU A 12 -24.74 -14.32 6.95
CA LEU A 12 -25.02 -13.37 8.03
C LEU A 12 -26.27 -12.55 7.64
N PRO A 13 -27.12 -12.14 8.62
CA PRO A 13 -28.32 -11.35 8.32
C PRO A 13 -28.03 -9.97 7.69
N PHE A 14 -26.75 -9.61 7.51
CA PHE A 14 -26.26 -8.40 6.86
C PHE A 14 -25.41 -8.68 5.60
N GLU A 15 -25.30 -9.95 5.20
CA GLU A 15 -24.49 -10.37 4.06
C GLU A 15 -25.25 -10.09 2.76
N ASN A 16 -25.16 -8.84 2.29
CA ASN A 16 -25.51 -8.54 0.91
C ASN A 16 -24.36 -9.02 0.00
N ASN A 17 -24.58 -10.16 -0.63
CA ASN A 17 -23.75 -10.73 -1.68
C ASN A 17 -23.79 -9.93 -2.98
N GLU A 18 -24.62 -8.88 -3.05
CA GLU A 18 -24.62 -7.92 -4.15
C GLU A 18 -23.38 -7.02 -4.10
N ILE A 19 -22.62 -7.00 -5.20
CA ILE A 19 -21.55 -6.02 -5.42
C ILE A 19 -22.24 -4.68 -5.74
N THR A 20 -22.49 -3.89 -4.70
CA THR A 20 -23.05 -2.56 -4.84
C THR A 20 -21.97 -1.56 -5.26
N LYS A 21 -22.37 -0.45 -5.88
CA LYS A 21 -21.44 0.58 -6.39
C LYS A 21 -20.57 1.15 -5.27
N GLU A 22 -21.13 1.26 -4.07
CA GLU A 22 -20.45 1.74 -2.87
C GLU A 22 -19.30 0.82 -2.48
N LYS A 23 -19.49 -0.51 -2.54
CA LYS A 23 -18.41 -1.48 -2.27
C LYS A 23 -17.29 -1.39 -3.29
N VAL A 24 -17.62 -1.20 -4.57
CA VAL A 24 -16.62 -1.01 -5.64
C VAL A 24 -15.80 0.26 -5.40
N ILE A 25 -16.48 1.38 -5.11
CA ILE A 25 -15.81 2.66 -4.83
C ILE A 25 -14.93 2.55 -3.59
N ALA A 26 -15.43 1.93 -2.51
CA ALA A 26 -14.65 1.70 -1.30
C ALA A 26 -13.41 0.84 -1.56
N GLY A 27 -13.54 -0.24 -2.33
CA GLY A 27 -12.41 -1.09 -2.72
C GLY A 27 -11.35 -0.32 -3.52
N VAL A 28 -11.78 0.49 -4.49
CA VAL A 28 -10.89 1.35 -5.28
C VAL A 28 -10.16 2.36 -4.40
N LEU A 29 -10.88 3.02 -3.47
CA LEU A 29 -10.27 3.98 -2.53
C LEU A 29 -9.24 3.31 -1.62
N ILE A 30 -9.53 2.12 -1.11
CA ILE A 30 -8.58 1.35 -0.29
C ILE A 30 -7.31 1.05 -1.08
N VAL A 31 -7.41 0.68 -2.36
CA VAL A 31 -6.24 0.45 -3.23
C VAL A 31 -5.41 1.73 -3.39
N PHE A 32 -6.04 2.88 -3.60
CA PHE A 32 -5.32 4.15 -3.70
C PHE A 32 -4.60 4.52 -2.39
N ILE A 33 -5.27 4.34 -1.25
CA ILE A 33 -4.68 4.61 0.08
C ILE A 33 -3.51 3.67 0.34
N TYR A 34 -3.67 2.39 0.02
CA TYR A 34 -2.63 1.37 0.16
C TYR A 34 -1.35 1.72 -0.62
N LEU A 35 -1.50 2.39 -1.76
CA LEU A 35 -0.39 2.78 -2.63
C LEU A 35 0.24 4.13 -2.28
N ILE A 36 -0.26 4.89 -1.28
CA ILE A 36 0.32 6.18 -0.89
C ILE A 36 1.85 6.13 -0.65
N PRO A 37 2.40 5.18 0.14
CA PRO A 37 3.85 5.10 0.38
C PRO A 37 4.63 4.91 -0.91
N SER A 38 4.06 4.15 -1.86
CA SER A 38 4.64 3.91 -3.17
C SER A 38 4.60 5.17 -4.05
N PHE A 39 3.51 5.94 -4.03
CA PHE A 39 3.46 7.23 -4.74
C PHE A 39 4.48 8.23 -4.21
N ILE A 40 4.65 8.33 -2.88
CA ILE A 40 5.64 9.22 -2.24
C ILE A 40 7.07 8.80 -2.62
N ALA A 41 7.34 7.49 -2.70
CA ALA A 41 8.65 6.97 -3.02
C ALA A 41 9.06 7.14 -4.50
N ARG A 42 8.16 7.59 -5.40
CA ARG A 42 8.38 7.57 -6.87
C ARG A 42 9.63 8.31 -7.35
N ASP A 43 10.00 9.42 -6.69
CA ASP A 43 11.19 10.23 -7.02
C ASP A 43 12.46 9.80 -6.24
N LYS A 44 12.36 8.72 -5.47
CA LYS A 44 13.43 8.25 -4.58
C LYS A 44 14.20 7.13 -5.25
N ILE A 45 15.53 7.09 -5.03
CA ILE A 45 16.41 6.04 -5.57
C ILE A 45 15.96 4.66 -5.09
N GLN A 46 15.51 4.60 -3.83
CA GLN A 46 15.09 3.37 -3.17
C GLN A 46 13.65 2.94 -3.48
N PHE A 47 12.98 3.59 -4.45
CA PHE A 47 11.59 3.29 -4.85
C PHE A 47 11.31 1.80 -5.01
N LYS A 48 12.18 1.10 -5.74
CA LYS A 48 12.02 -0.32 -6.08
C LYS A 48 11.98 -1.21 -4.83
N TYR A 49 12.76 -0.85 -3.81
CA TYR A 49 12.80 -1.57 -2.52
C TYR A 49 11.58 -1.23 -1.65
N ILE A 50 11.15 0.03 -1.63
CA ILE A 50 9.98 0.47 -0.87
C ILE A 50 8.70 -0.17 -1.42
N VAL A 51 8.57 -0.27 -2.74
CA VAL A 51 7.44 -0.99 -3.38
C VAL A 51 7.50 -2.48 -3.08
N LEU A 52 8.67 -3.10 -3.20
CA LEU A 52 8.85 -4.52 -2.91
C LEU A 52 8.55 -4.87 -1.46
N PHE A 53 8.77 -3.93 -0.53
CA PHE A 53 8.41 -4.09 0.88
C PHE A 53 6.92 -3.83 1.12
N ASN A 54 6.34 -2.79 0.49
CA ASN A 54 4.94 -2.42 0.67
C ASN A 54 3.97 -3.51 0.16
N VAL A 55 4.30 -4.24 -0.90
CA VAL A 55 3.41 -5.29 -1.46
C VAL A 55 3.14 -6.45 -0.46
N PRO A 56 4.16 -7.14 0.09
CA PRO A 56 3.96 -8.26 1.02
C PRO A 56 3.75 -7.83 2.48
N PHE A 57 4.22 -6.65 2.91
CA PHE A 57 4.07 -6.21 4.30
C PHE A 57 2.97 -5.17 4.51
N GLY A 58 2.49 -4.52 3.46
CA GLY A 58 1.45 -3.49 3.58
C GLY A 58 0.14 -4.04 4.15
N PHE A 59 -0.17 -5.32 3.99
CA PHE A 59 -1.39 -5.93 4.56
C PHE A 59 -1.42 -5.91 6.09
N THR A 60 -0.26 -5.81 6.74
CA THR A 60 -0.14 -5.82 8.21
C THR A 60 -0.46 -4.47 8.85
N GLY A 61 -0.66 -3.41 8.06
CA GLY A 61 -0.80 -2.02 8.52
C GLY A 61 0.50 -1.42 9.09
N ILE A 62 1.22 -2.16 9.94
CA ILE A 62 2.53 -1.78 10.47
C ILE A 62 3.56 -1.72 9.35
N GLY A 63 3.60 -2.72 8.47
CA GLY A 63 4.48 -2.71 7.30
C GLY A 63 4.18 -1.55 6.34
N TRP A 64 2.91 -1.16 6.24
CA TRP A 64 2.50 0.03 5.49
C TRP A 64 3.06 1.31 6.12
N LEU A 65 2.93 1.48 7.45
CA LEU A 65 3.48 2.64 8.17
C LEU A 65 5.01 2.72 8.06
N ILE A 66 5.71 1.60 8.21
CA ILE A 66 7.17 1.54 8.04
C ILE A 66 7.55 1.97 6.62
N SER A 67 6.85 1.45 5.61
CA SER A 67 7.08 1.84 4.22
C SER A 67 6.83 3.33 3.97
N LEU A 68 5.83 3.92 4.65
CA LEU A 68 5.51 5.34 4.57
C LEU A 68 6.63 6.19 5.19
N VAL A 69 7.05 5.89 6.42
CA VAL A 69 8.15 6.61 7.09
C VAL A 69 9.44 6.47 6.29
N TRP A 70 9.71 5.30 5.73
CA TRP A 70 10.86 5.08 4.88
C TRP A 70 10.77 5.87 3.56
N SER A 71 9.60 5.91 2.93
CA SER A 71 9.38 6.68 1.69
C SER A 71 9.64 8.18 1.85
N ILE A 72 9.28 8.73 3.01
CA ILE A 72 9.50 10.15 3.33
C ILE A 72 10.99 10.43 3.55
N ASN A 73 11.69 9.56 4.29
CA ASN A 73 13.10 9.73 4.62
C ASN A 73 14.08 9.33 3.51
N ALA A 74 13.63 8.60 2.49
CA ALA A 74 14.49 8.18 1.40
C ALA A 74 15.08 9.36 0.62
N LYS A 75 16.34 9.22 0.18
CA LYS A 75 17.04 10.22 -0.64
C LYS A 75 16.40 10.34 -2.02
N SER A 76 16.22 11.58 -2.48
CA SER A 76 15.76 11.87 -3.84
C SER A 76 16.90 11.64 -4.82
N LYS A 77 16.59 11.00 -5.95
CA LYS A 77 17.55 10.72 -7.02
C LYS A 77 18.11 12.01 -7.63
N THR A 78 17.26 13.03 -7.74
CA THR A 78 17.62 14.31 -8.33
C THR A 78 18.64 15.06 -7.48
N ILE A 79 18.48 15.06 -6.16
CA ILE A 79 19.39 15.76 -5.23
C ILE A 79 20.77 15.09 -5.20
N ASP A 80 20.83 13.76 -5.18
CA ASP A 80 22.12 13.05 -5.19
C ASP A 80 22.85 13.23 -6.54
N PHE A 81 22.12 13.33 -7.66
CA PHE A 81 22.70 13.65 -8.97
C PHE A 81 23.31 15.06 -9.00
N LEU A 82 22.58 16.08 -8.51
CA LEU A 82 23.09 17.46 -8.45
C LEU A 82 24.28 17.61 -7.51
N ARG A 83 24.32 16.88 -6.39
CA ARG A 83 25.47 16.90 -5.48
C ARG A 83 26.73 16.38 -6.16
N ASN A 84 26.64 15.22 -6.82
CA ASN A 84 27.78 14.58 -7.47
C ASN A 84 28.35 15.41 -8.63
N ASP A 85 27.52 16.19 -9.33
CA ASP A 85 27.97 17.10 -10.40
C ASP A 85 28.83 18.25 -9.83
N ASN A 86 28.38 18.88 -8.74
CA ASN A 86 29.14 19.97 -8.09
C ASN A 86 30.49 19.50 -7.51
N ASP A 87 30.59 18.25 -7.04
CA ASP A 87 31.83 17.69 -6.49
C ASP A 87 32.89 17.40 -7.58
N LEU A 88 32.51 17.37 -8.87
CA LEU A 88 33.43 17.16 -10.00
C LEU A 88 34.00 18.48 -10.57
N ASP A 89 33.41 19.61 -10.19
CA ASP A 89 33.79 20.95 -10.65
C ASP A 89 34.70 21.71 -9.65
N GLU A 90 35.02 21.11 -8.49
CA GLU A 90 35.93 21.64 -7.45
C GLU A 90 37.32 20.96 -7.49
#